data_AF-A0A9E7TII6-F1
#
_entry.id   AF-A0A9E7TII6-F1
#
_cell.length_a   1.000
_cell.length_b   1.000
_cell.length_c   1.000
_cell.angle_alpha   90.00
_cell.angle_beta   90.00
_cell.angle_gamma   90.00
#
_symmetry.space_group_name_H-M   'P 1'
#
loop_
_entity.id
_entity.type
_entity.pdbx_description
1 polymer ?
#
loop_
_entity_poly.entity_id
_entity_poly.type
_entity_poly.pdbx_seq_one_letter_code
_entity_poly.pdbx_strand_id
1 'polypeptide(L)'
;MRVDRIFPTAPVHVSAGIIAENAGFVPDPDSTEEIVKLLLQKLIIGRRDAEIYCSLNPENTCIPDCPEPPVCPVTKERRDTPLWSMLDELLRKSDQRAERPFIRVIQSRQYGPGLGYIAAADIKNAIISAESHNKLWIATACKCHGVVTALKRTLPE
;
A
#
# COMPACT_ATOMS: atom_id res chain seq x y z
N MET A 1 -11.49 -21.59 -13.73
CA MET A 1 -10.99 -21.44 -12.35
C MET A 1 -11.03 -19.96 -11.99
N ARG A 2 -11.69 -19.57 -10.89
CA ARG A 2 -11.75 -18.18 -10.44
C ARG A 2 -10.69 -18.00 -9.34
N VAL A 3 -9.75 -17.08 -9.55
CA VAL A 3 -8.79 -16.70 -8.50
C VAL A 3 -9.47 -15.71 -7.56
N ASP A 4 -9.54 -16.06 -6.28
CA ASP A 4 -10.18 -15.22 -5.25
C ASP A 4 -9.16 -14.57 -4.30
N ARG A 5 -8.00 -15.22 -4.09
CA ARG A 5 -6.96 -14.75 -3.15
C ARG A 5 -5.58 -14.81 -3.78
N ILE A 6 -4.76 -13.81 -3.47
CA ILE A 6 -3.35 -13.70 -3.87
C ILE A 6 -2.53 -13.68 -2.58
N PHE A 7 -1.53 -14.55 -2.48
CA PHE A 7 -0.62 -14.61 -1.34
C PHE A 7 0.72 -13.97 -1.72
N PRO A 8 1.05 -12.78 -1.19
CA PRO A 8 2.28 -12.08 -1.55
C PRO A 8 3.48 -12.66 -0.80
N THR A 9 4.13 -13.67 -1.38
CA THR A 9 5.31 -14.35 -0.77
C THR A 9 6.65 -13.81 -1.25
N ALA A 10 6.65 -12.85 -2.18
CA ALA A 10 7.86 -12.22 -2.70
C ALA A 10 8.19 -10.93 -1.90
N PRO A 11 9.48 -10.58 -1.72
CA PRO A 11 9.90 -9.38 -0.98
C PRO A 11 9.79 -8.10 -1.85
N VAL A 12 8.64 -7.93 -2.50
CA VAL A 12 8.29 -6.81 -3.39
C VAL A 12 6.86 -6.37 -3.11
N HIS A 13 6.47 -5.16 -3.50
CA HIS A 13 5.07 -4.75 -3.42
C HIS A 13 4.22 -5.43 -4.51
N VAL A 14 3.82 -6.69 -4.27
CA VAL A 14 3.11 -7.56 -5.22
C VAL A 14 1.87 -6.89 -5.83
N SER A 15 1.05 -6.20 -5.02
CA SER A 15 -0.14 -5.51 -5.53
C SER A 15 0.20 -4.46 -6.59
N ALA A 16 1.20 -3.61 -6.31
CA ALA A 16 1.65 -2.57 -7.22
C ALA A 16 2.27 -3.19 -8.48
N GLY A 17 3.09 -4.24 -8.34
CA GLY A 17 3.68 -4.95 -9.47
C GLY A 17 2.63 -5.53 -10.42
N ILE A 18 1.62 -6.24 -9.90
CA ILE A 18 0.54 -6.80 -10.74
C ILE A 18 -0.21 -5.69 -11.47
N ILE A 19 -0.56 -4.59 -10.77
CA ILE A 19 -1.28 -3.46 -11.38
C ILE A 19 -0.43 -2.79 -12.45
N ALA A 20 0.86 -2.57 -12.18
CA ALA A 20 1.79 -1.92 -13.10
C ALA A 20 1.93 -2.69 -14.42
N GLU A 21 2.19 -3.99 -14.34
CA GLU A 21 2.33 -4.87 -15.50
C GLU A 21 1.06 -4.95 -16.33
N ASN A 22 -0.11 -5.00 -15.69
CA ASN A 22 -1.39 -5.17 -16.41
C ASN A 22 -1.97 -3.86 -16.96
N ALA A 23 -1.61 -2.71 -16.38
CA ALA A 23 -2.17 -1.41 -16.78
C ALA A 23 -1.17 -0.50 -17.51
N GLY A 24 0.09 -0.93 -17.70
CA GLY A 24 1.12 -0.20 -18.45
C GLY A 24 1.75 0.94 -17.64
N PHE A 25 2.15 0.66 -16.40
CA PHE A 25 2.83 1.64 -15.53
C PHE A 25 4.23 1.18 -15.15
N VAL A 26 5.07 2.14 -14.81
CA VAL A 26 6.43 1.95 -14.28
C VAL A 26 6.59 2.69 -12.95
N PRO A 27 7.54 2.27 -12.09
CA PRO A 27 7.89 3.01 -10.87
C PRO A 27 8.14 4.49 -11.13
N ASP A 28 7.64 5.35 -10.25
CA ASP A 28 7.85 6.80 -10.30
C ASP A 28 8.50 7.36 -9.04
N PRO A 29 9.84 7.23 -8.87
CA PRO A 29 10.54 7.69 -7.68
C PRO A 29 10.33 9.17 -7.37
N ASP A 30 10.18 10.02 -8.40
CA ASP A 30 10.02 11.47 -8.25
C ASP A 30 8.74 11.84 -7.49
N SER A 31 7.68 11.04 -7.64
CA SER A 31 6.40 11.25 -6.95
C SER A 31 6.43 10.84 -5.46
N THR A 32 7.49 10.19 -4.97
CA THR A 32 7.57 9.75 -3.57
C THR A 32 7.63 10.92 -2.58
N GLU A 33 8.28 12.02 -2.95
CA GLU A 33 8.34 13.22 -2.10
C GLU A 33 6.96 13.84 -1.87
N GLU A 34 6.05 13.69 -2.83
CA GLU A 34 4.68 14.15 -2.68
C GLU A 34 3.89 13.29 -1.70
N ILE A 35 4.07 11.96 -1.76
CA ILE A 35 3.46 11.02 -0.82
C ILE A 35 3.94 11.32 0.60
N VAL A 36 5.25 11.51 0.77
CA VAL A 36 5.88 11.77 2.06
C VAL A 36 5.31 13.00 2.75
N LYS A 37 5.06 14.08 1.99
CA LYS A 37 4.47 15.30 2.52
C LYS A 37 3.05 15.10 3.05
N LEU A 38 2.35 14.08 2.57
CA LEU A 38 0.99 13.73 3.01
C LEU A 38 0.98 12.76 4.18
N LEU A 39 2.02 11.93 4.31
CA LEU A 39 2.14 10.97 5.39
C LEU A 39 2.68 11.63 6.68
N LEU A 40 2.27 11.08 7.82
CA LEU A 40 2.86 11.44 9.10
C LEU A 40 4.29 10.89 9.16
N GLN A 41 5.29 11.72 9.45
CA GLN A 41 6.70 11.29 9.46
C GLN A 41 6.94 10.07 10.36
N LYS A 42 6.28 10.02 11.53
CA LYS A 42 6.37 8.89 12.48
C LYS A 42 5.90 7.54 11.93
N LEU A 43 5.18 7.52 10.80
CA LEU A 43 4.75 6.28 10.16
C LEU A 43 5.80 5.74 9.19
N ILE A 44 6.70 6.58 8.68
CA ILE A 44 7.64 6.20 7.62
C ILE A 44 8.86 5.55 8.27
N ILE A 45 9.14 4.29 7.90
CA ILE A 45 10.30 3.55 8.40
C ILE A 45 11.42 3.39 7.38
N GLY A 46 11.15 3.73 6.11
CA GLY A 46 12.15 3.65 5.05
C GLY A 46 11.57 3.96 3.68
N ARG A 47 12.47 4.09 2.71
CA ARG A 47 12.14 4.27 1.29
C ARG A 47 13.12 3.51 0.42
N ARG A 48 12.67 3.07 -0.73
CA ARG A 48 13.51 2.47 -1.77
C ARG A 48 12.86 2.73 -3.13
N ASP A 49 13.55 3.43 -4.01
CA ASP A 49 13.04 3.82 -5.34
C ASP A 49 11.67 4.51 -5.24
N ALA A 50 10.63 3.90 -5.80
CA ALA A 50 9.26 4.40 -5.75
C ALA A 50 8.43 3.87 -4.57
N GLU A 51 9.03 3.08 -3.67
CA GLU A 51 8.38 2.47 -2.51
C GLU A 51 8.66 3.23 -1.21
N ILE A 52 7.63 3.44 -0.41
CA ILE A 52 7.67 3.99 0.94
C ILE A 52 7.12 2.94 1.89
N TYR A 53 7.91 2.58 2.91
CA TYR A 53 7.52 1.59 3.91
C TYR A 53 6.97 2.29 5.15
N CYS A 54 5.83 1.80 5.61
CA CYS A 54 5.08 2.39 6.72
C CYS A 54 4.86 1.38 7.85
N SER A 55 4.94 1.85 9.10
CA SER A 55 4.69 1.04 10.30
C SER A 55 4.04 1.85 11.42
N LEU A 56 3.09 1.23 12.11
CA LEU A 56 2.58 1.66 13.42
C LEU A 56 3.44 1.15 14.60
N ASN A 57 4.48 0.37 14.30
CA ASN A 57 5.49 -0.10 15.26
C ASN A 57 6.88 0.13 14.64
N PRO A 58 7.34 1.38 14.51
CA PRO A 58 8.59 1.70 13.82
C PRO A 58 9.84 1.28 14.61
N GLU A 59 9.77 1.32 15.94
CA GLU A 59 10.94 1.16 16.82
C GLU A 59 11.21 -0.28 17.27
N ASN A 60 10.33 -1.24 16.95
CA ASN A 60 10.47 -2.60 17.47
C ASN A 60 10.22 -3.66 16.40
N THR A 61 10.85 -4.82 16.55
CA THR A 61 10.53 -6.00 15.76
C THR A 61 9.20 -6.61 16.19
N CYS A 62 8.38 -7.02 15.22
CA CYS A 62 7.14 -7.73 15.51
C CYS A 62 7.38 -9.14 16.02
N ILE A 63 6.40 -9.69 16.73
CA ILE A 63 6.37 -11.12 17.01
C ILE A 63 6.33 -11.91 15.68
N PRO A 64 6.96 -13.09 15.62
CA PRO A 64 6.73 -14.03 14.53
C PRO A 64 5.24 -14.33 14.38
N ASP A 65 4.80 -14.54 13.14
CA ASP A 65 3.43 -14.93 12.80
C ASP A 65 2.34 -14.06 13.43
N CYS A 66 2.55 -12.73 13.43
CA CYS A 66 1.60 -11.80 14.04
C CYS A 66 0.16 -11.98 13.48
N PRO A 67 -0.87 -12.19 14.33
CA PRO A 67 -2.26 -12.38 13.90
C PRO A 67 -3.07 -11.08 13.80
N GLU A 68 -2.42 -9.92 13.89
CA GLU A 68 -3.06 -8.59 13.88
C GLU A 68 -4.16 -8.38 14.95
N PRO A 69 -3.86 -8.63 16.23
CA PRO A 69 -4.83 -8.45 17.31
C PRO A 69 -5.21 -6.97 17.48
N PRO A 70 -6.37 -6.66 18.12
CA PRO A 70 -6.78 -5.28 18.40
C PRO A 70 -5.78 -4.49 19.27
N VAL A 71 -4.98 -5.18 20.09
CA VAL A 71 -3.91 -4.58 20.91
C VAL A 71 -2.59 -5.20 20.51
N CYS A 72 -1.61 -4.37 20.12
CA CYS A 72 -0.31 -4.86 19.70
C CYS A 72 0.41 -5.55 20.88
N PRO A 73 0.87 -6.80 20.72
CA PRO A 73 1.57 -7.50 21.80
C PRO A 73 2.95 -6.89 22.10
N VAL A 74 3.52 -6.14 21.15
CA VAL A 74 4.83 -5.48 21.27
C VAL A 74 4.68 -4.10 21.89
N THR A 75 3.98 -3.18 21.21
CA THR A 75 3.86 -1.78 21.67
C THR A 75 2.80 -1.58 22.76
N LYS A 76 1.92 -2.55 22.99
CA LYS A 76 0.74 -2.47 23.87
C LYS A 76 -0.31 -1.44 23.46
N GLU A 77 -0.16 -0.82 22.30
CA GLU A 77 -1.10 0.15 21.77
C GLU A 77 -2.30 -0.52 21.10
N ARG A 78 -3.46 0.14 21.17
CA ARG A 78 -4.66 -0.28 20.42
C ARG A 78 -4.51 0.04 18.93
N ARG A 79 -5.10 -0.80 18.09
CA ARG A 79 -5.16 -0.67 16.63
C ARG A 79 -6.59 -0.39 16.18
N ASP A 80 -7.22 0.58 16.83
CA ASP A 80 -8.60 1.01 16.56
C ASP A 80 -8.74 1.58 15.14
N THR A 81 -7.73 2.34 14.69
CA THR A 81 -7.59 2.77 13.30
C THR A 81 -6.46 1.97 12.63
N PRO A 82 -6.77 1.03 11.73
CA PRO A 82 -5.75 0.24 11.06
C PRO A 82 -4.98 1.06 10.03
N LEU A 83 -3.73 0.68 9.76
CA LEU A 83 -2.84 1.42 8.87
C LEU A 83 -3.42 1.61 7.45
N TRP A 84 -4.07 0.60 6.86
CA TRP A 84 -4.72 0.78 5.56
C TRP A 84 -5.78 1.91 5.57
N SER A 85 -6.52 2.07 6.66
CA SER A 85 -7.52 3.15 6.77
C SER A 85 -6.86 4.51 6.92
N MET A 86 -5.79 4.59 7.73
CA MET A 86 -5.03 5.84 7.89
C MET A 86 -4.36 6.26 6.58
N LEU A 87 -3.77 5.32 5.84
CA LEU A 87 -3.15 5.61 4.55
C LEU A 87 -4.19 6.11 3.54
N ASP A 88 -5.39 5.54 3.51
CA ASP A 88 -6.45 6.01 2.61
C ASP A 88 -6.84 7.45 2.95
N GLU A 89 -7.00 7.78 4.24
CA GLU A 89 -7.30 9.13 4.68
C GLU A 89 -6.17 10.11 4.34
N LEU A 90 -4.92 9.80 4.71
CA LEU A 90 -3.76 10.69 4.54
C LEU A 90 -3.46 10.96 3.07
N LEU A 91 -3.44 9.92 2.23
CA LEU A 91 -3.15 10.06 0.81
C LEU A 91 -4.27 10.83 0.10
N ARG A 92 -5.52 10.71 0.57
CA ARG A 92 -6.66 11.40 -0.06
C ARG A 92 -6.81 12.88 0.31
N LYS A 93 -6.12 13.38 1.34
CA LYS A 93 -6.16 14.79 1.79
C LYS A 93 -5.65 15.82 0.76
N SER A 94 -5.10 15.40 -0.38
CA SER A 94 -4.61 16.32 -1.42
C SER A 94 -5.75 17.00 -2.20
N ASP A 95 -6.25 18.13 -1.71
CA ASP A 95 -7.48 18.76 -2.23
C ASP A 95 -7.27 19.84 -3.31
N GLN A 96 -6.06 20.03 -3.86
CA GLN A 96 -5.76 21.18 -4.73
C GLN A 96 -4.77 20.90 -5.88
N ARG A 97 -4.87 19.76 -6.58
CA ARG A 97 -3.98 19.48 -7.72
C ARG A 97 -4.76 19.32 -9.02
N ALA A 98 -4.28 19.99 -10.07
CA ALA A 98 -4.83 19.90 -11.42
C ALA A 98 -4.72 18.47 -12.01
N GLU A 99 -3.69 17.72 -11.61
CA GLU A 99 -3.52 16.30 -11.94
C GLU A 99 -3.34 15.48 -10.67
N ARG A 100 -4.43 14.91 -10.17
CA ARG A 100 -4.40 14.04 -8.99
C ARG A 100 -4.02 12.62 -9.40
N PRO A 101 -3.04 11.96 -8.73
CA PRO A 101 -2.83 10.54 -8.94
C PRO A 101 -4.05 9.75 -8.48
N PHE A 102 -4.37 8.66 -9.17
CA PHE A 102 -5.37 7.72 -8.67
C PHE A 102 -4.79 6.97 -7.46
N ILE A 103 -5.50 7.06 -6.34
CA ILE A 103 -5.06 6.46 -5.08
C ILE A 103 -5.90 5.22 -4.80
N ARG A 104 -5.22 4.09 -4.66
CA ARG A 104 -5.83 2.83 -4.22
C ARG A 104 -5.09 2.27 -3.03
N VAL A 105 -5.78 2.20 -1.90
CA VAL A 105 -5.30 1.47 -0.72
C VAL A 105 -5.98 0.11 -0.67
N ILE A 106 -5.16 -0.93 -0.61
CA ILE A 106 -5.57 -2.33 -0.63
C ILE A 106 -5.24 -2.93 0.74
N GLN A 107 -6.25 -3.51 1.37
CA GLN A 107 -6.07 -4.20 2.63
C GLN A 107 -5.36 -5.55 2.41
N SER A 108 -4.23 -5.75 3.07
CA SER A 108 -3.70 -7.08 3.36
C SER A 108 -4.51 -7.69 4.50
N ARG A 109 -5.23 -8.78 4.21
CA ARG A 109 -6.12 -9.45 5.16
C ARG A 109 -5.43 -10.68 5.74
N GLN A 110 -5.65 -10.96 7.02
CA GLN A 110 -5.15 -12.20 7.62
C GLN A 110 -5.93 -13.40 7.08
N TYR A 111 -5.20 -14.39 6.56
CA TYR A 111 -5.72 -15.74 6.35
C TYR A 111 -5.51 -16.60 7.60
N GLY A 112 -4.34 -16.44 8.23
CA GLY A 112 -3.94 -17.01 9.50
C GLY A 112 -2.72 -16.27 10.03
N PRO A 113 -2.27 -16.57 11.27
CA PRO A 113 -1.13 -15.88 11.89
C PRO A 113 0.09 -15.85 10.95
N GLY A 114 0.64 -14.65 10.69
CA GLY A 114 1.80 -14.47 9.80
C GLY A 114 1.49 -14.54 8.31
N LEU A 115 0.28 -14.94 7.91
CA LEU A 115 -0.08 -15.17 6.52
C LEU A 115 -1.17 -14.20 6.06
N GLY A 116 -0.73 -13.17 5.35
CA GLY A 116 -1.59 -12.20 4.68
C GLY A 116 -2.04 -12.66 3.30
N TYR A 117 -3.19 -12.16 2.84
CA TYR A 117 -3.65 -12.28 1.46
C TYR A 117 -4.28 -10.99 0.96
N ILE A 118 -4.25 -10.82 -0.36
CA ILE A 118 -4.95 -9.78 -1.09
C ILE A 118 -6.15 -10.40 -1.80
N ALA A 119 -7.31 -9.77 -1.69
CA ALA A 119 -8.48 -10.21 -2.46
C ALA A 119 -8.24 -9.92 -3.95
N ALA A 120 -8.42 -10.92 -4.82
CA ALA A 120 -8.20 -10.76 -6.25
C ALA A 120 -9.11 -9.68 -6.86
N ALA A 121 -10.30 -9.47 -6.28
CA ALA A 121 -11.20 -8.39 -6.67
C ALA A 121 -10.61 -6.99 -6.43
N ASP A 122 -9.83 -6.78 -5.37
CA ASP A 122 -9.20 -5.48 -5.09
C ASP A 122 -8.18 -5.11 -6.17
N ILE A 123 -7.42 -6.10 -6.65
CA ILE A 123 -6.46 -5.92 -7.76
C ILE A 123 -7.18 -5.67 -9.08
N LYS A 124 -8.19 -6.49 -9.41
CA LYS A 124 -8.98 -6.31 -10.65
C LYS A 124 -9.61 -4.93 -10.74
N ASN A 125 -10.24 -4.48 -9.65
CA ASN A 125 -10.86 -3.16 -9.59
C ASN A 125 -9.81 -2.05 -9.72
N ALA A 126 -8.62 -2.24 -9.16
CA ALA A 126 -7.52 -1.28 -9.28
C ALA A 126 -7.00 -1.17 -10.71
N ILE A 127 -6.84 -2.29 -11.42
CA ILE A 127 -6.43 -2.32 -12.83
C ILE A 127 -7.45 -1.56 -13.70
N ILE A 128 -8.74 -1.89 -13.58
CA ILE A 128 -9.80 -1.23 -14.35
C ILE A 128 -9.82 0.28 -14.07
N SER A 129 -9.69 0.67 -12.80
CA SER A 129 -9.71 2.09 -12.42
C SER A 129 -8.45 2.85 -12.89
N ALA A 130 -7.34 2.16 -13.11
CA ALA A 130 -6.08 2.75 -13.55
C ALA A 130 -6.09 3.16 -15.04
N GLU A 131 -6.99 2.60 -15.85
CA GLU A 131 -7.05 2.84 -17.30
C GLU A 131 -7.22 4.34 -17.64
N SER A 132 -7.99 5.08 -16.85
CA SER A 132 -8.26 6.51 -17.08
C SER A 132 -7.26 7.45 -16.41
N HIS A 133 -6.11 6.96 -15.93
CA HIS A 133 -5.14 7.74 -15.16
C HIS A 133 -3.71 7.58 -15.68
N ASN A 134 -2.88 8.61 -15.47
CA ASN A 134 -1.47 8.62 -15.86
C ASN A 134 -0.51 8.47 -14.66
N LYS A 135 -1.01 8.66 -13.44
CA LYS A 135 -0.26 8.49 -12.19
C LYS A 135 -1.09 7.69 -11.21
N LEU A 136 -0.48 6.72 -10.53
CA LEU A 136 -1.12 5.91 -9.50
C LEU A 136 -0.28 5.91 -8.23
N TRP A 137 -0.94 5.97 -7.09
CA TRP A 137 -0.35 5.59 -5.80
C TRP A 137 -1.08 4.37 -5.29
N ILE A 138 -0.38 3.24 -5.26
CA ILE A 138 -0.90 1.98 -4.75
C ILE A 138 -0.34 1.78 -3.35
N ALA A 139 -1.21 1.57 -2.36
CA ALA A 139 -0.80 1.17 -1.04
C ALA A 139 -1.32 -0.24 -0.74
N THR A 140 -0.52 -1.07 -0.10
CA THR A 140 -0.97 -2.31 0.51
C THR A 140 -0.60 -2.30 1.98
N ALA A 141 -1.57 -2.49 2.86
CA ALA A 141 -1.30 -2.49 4.29
C ALA A 141 -2.20 -3.44 5.06
N CYS A 142 -1.63 -4.04 6.09
CA CYS A 142 -2.38 -4.72 7.13
C CYS A 142 -2.80 -3.74 8.22
N LYS A 143 -3.19 -4.21 9.42
CA LYS A 143 -3.46 -3.28 10.54
C LYS A 143 -2.25 -2.45 10.96
N CYS A 144 -1.01 -2.94 10.80
CA CYS A 144 0.19 -2.32 11.37
C CYS A 144 1.30 -1.95 10.37
N HIS A 145 1.47 -2.68 9.28
CA HIS A 145 2.56 -2.46 8.30
C HIS A 145 1.99 -2.32 6.91
N GLY A 146 2.68 -1.54 6.09
CA GLY A 146 2.28 -1.34 4.72
C GLY A 146 3.39 -0.75 3.87
N VAL A 147 3.13 -0.74 2.59
CA VAL A 147 4.00 -0.15 1.57
C VAL A 147 3.12 0.69 0.63
N VAL A 148 3.63 1.85 0.24
CA VAL A 148 3.04 2.72 -0.78
C VAL A 148 4.01 2.79 -1.95
N THR A 149 3.54 2.54 -3.17
CA THR A 149 4.34 2.64 -4.38
C THR A 149 3.76 3.71 -5.30
N ALA A 150 4.62 4.62 -5.74
CA ALA A 150 4.30 5.58 -6.79
C ALA A 150 4.54 4.98 -8.17
N LEU A 151 3.59 5.16 -9.08
CA LEU A 151 3.64 4.65 -10.45
C LEU A 151 3.24 5.75 -11.44
N LYS A 152 3.84 5.73 -12.63
CA LYS A 152 3.45 6.58 -13.77
C LYS A 152 3.29 5.74 -15.03
N ARG A 153 2.36 6.16 -15.90
CA ARG A 153 2.15 5.50 -17.20
C ARG A 153 3.39 5.71 -18.07
N THR A 154 3.81 4.67 -18.78
CA THR A 154 4.79 4.83 -19.86
C THR A 154 4.11 5.63 -20.97
N LEU A 155 4.57 6.85 -21.24
CA LEU A 155 4.11 7.57 -22.42
C LEU A 155 4.52 6.77 -23.66
N PRO A 156 3.66 6.65 -24.68
CA PRO A 156 4.12 6.17 -25.98
C PRO A 156 5.22 7.10 -26.47
N GLU A 157 6.31 6.52 -27.01
CA GLU A 157 7.31 7.26 -27.79
C GLU A 157 6.68 7.92 -29.03
#